data_AF-A0A4P6B6N1-F1
#
_entry.id   AF-A0A4P6B6N1-F1
#
_cell.length_a   1.000
_cell.length_b   1.000
_cell.length_c   1.000
_cell.angle_alpha   90.00
_cell.angle_beta   90.00
_cell.angle_gamma   90.00
#
_symmetry.space_group_name_H-M   'P 1'
#
loop_
_entity.id
_entity.type
_entity.pdbx_description
1 polymer ?
#
loop_
_entity_poly.entity_id
_entity_poly.type
_entity_poly.pdbx_seq_one_letter_code
_entity_poly.pdbx_strand_id
1 'polypeptide(L)'
;MSRVMWPDHLLARSRLVRNIIGVMLEIFFMYGEDVEWQLRARQGGYRLVYCPHSKVWHKENASSGYKSPFVEYYGTRNSIWIVRRYYLWRLPVAVFFHLFRAGCRILTDKWQQAAAVLRGIFSGVTANSVL
;
A
#
# COMPACT_ATOMS: atom_id res chain seq x y z
N MET A 1 -5.25 -21.20 13.66
CA MET A 1 -5.31 -19.73 13.50
C MET A 1 -3.90 -19.18 13.68
N SER A 2 -3.25 -18.69 12.62
CA SER A 2 -1.92 -18.08 12.71
C SER A 2 -2.04 -16.68 13.32
N ARG A 3 -1.38 -16.46 14.46
CA ARG A 3 -1.20 -15.12 15.04
C ARG A 3 0.10 -14.58 14.48
N VAL A 4 0.05 -13.57 13.62
CA VAL A 4 1.26 -12.94 13.07
C VAL A 4 1.39 -11.54 13.67
N MET A 5 2.63 -11.16 13.96
CA MET A 5 2.99 -9.83 14.42
C MET A 5 3.18 -8.93 13.20
N TRP A 6 2.18 -8.14 12.84
CA TRP A 6 2.30 -7.12 11.80
C TRP A 6 2.31 -5.71 12.40
N PRO A 7 3.09 -4.77 11.83
CA PRO A 7 3.12 -3.38 12.26
C PRO A 7 1.89 -2.60 11.73
N ASP A 8 0.68 -3.05 12.07
CA ASP A 8 -0.58 -2.40 11.64
C ASP A 8 -1.00 -1.26 12.59
N HIS A 9 -0.26 -1.09 13.69
CA HIS A 9 -0.60 -0.19 14.79
C HIS A 9 0.47 0.90 14.86
N LEU A 10 0.02 2.15 14.79
CA LEU A 10 0.90 3.30 14.77
C LEU A 10 0.53 4.26 15.90
N LEU A 11 1.56 4.77 16.58
CA LEU A 11 1.44 5.88 17.51
C LEU A 11 2.11 7.10 16.90
N ALA A 12 1.39 8.22 16.90
CA ALA A 12 1.88 9.49 16.39
C ALA A 12 1.62 10.62 17.39
N ARG A 13 2.54 11.59 17.43
CA ARG A 13 2.32 12.83 18.19
C ARG A 13 1.17 13.60 17.55
N SER A 14 0.22 14.10 18.34
CA SER A 14 -0.91 14.88 17.84
C SER A 14 -0.49 16.09 16.98
N ARG A 15 0.62 16.75 17.34
CA ARG A 15 1.21 17.86 16.56
C ARG A 15 1.60 17.46 15.14
N LEU A 16 2.06 16.22 14.93
CA LEU A 16 2.41 15.72 13.59
C LEU A 16 1.18 15.76 12.67
N VAL A 17 0.04 15.28 13.18
CA VAL A 17 -1.24 15.25 12.43
C VAL A 17 -1.77 16.66 12.23
N ARG A 18 -1.87 17.46 13.30
CA ARG A 18 -2.56 18.76 13.26
C ARG A 18 -1.81 19.84 12.48
N ASN A 19 -0.47 19.82 12.52
CA ASN A 19 0.31 20.99 12.12
C ASN A 19 1.34 20.69 11.01
N ILE A 20 1.56 19.43 10.63
CA ILE A 20 2.70 19.07 9.75
C ILE A 20 2.26 18.26 8.55
N ILE A 21 1.69 17.07 8.76
CA ILE A 21 1.41 16.14 7.65
C ILE A 21 -0.07 15.86 7.42
N GLY A 22 -0.96 16.28 8.32
CA GLY A 22 -2.39 16.01 8.19
C GLY A 22 -2.76 14.55 8.46
N VAL A 23 -3.99 14.19 8.09
CA VAL A 23 -4.51 12.82 8.12
C VAL A 23 -4.02 11.99 6.92
N MET A 24 -4.25 10.69 6.97
CA MET A 24 -4.02 9.77 5.84
C MET A 24 -4.89 10.16 4.64
N LEU A 25 -4.41 9.91 3.42
CA LEU A 25 -5.16 10.27 2.22
C LEU A 25 -6.24 9.23 1.92
N GLU A 26 -7.49 9.70 1.89
CA GLU A 26 -8.64 8.86 1.56
C GLU A 26 -8.60 8.30 0.14
N ILE A 27 -7.87 8.93 -0.79
CA ILE A 27 -7.73 8.46 -2.17
C ILE A 27 -7.19 7.02 -2.22
N PHE A 28 -6.33 6.65 -1.27
CA PHE A 28 -5.76 5.32 -1.17
C PHE A 28 -6.83 4.28 -0.79
N PHE A 29 -7.84 4.70 -0.03
CA PHE A 29 -8.92 3.88 0.55
C PHE A 29 -8.41 2.73 1.45
N MET A 30 -7.64 1.78 0.89
CA MET A 30 -7.10 0.63 1.59
C MET A 30 -5.79 0.14 0.95
N TYR A 31 -4.82 -0.23 1.78
CA TYR A 31 -3.48 -0.71 1.41
C TYR A 31 -2.58 0.37 0.83
N GLY A 32 -1.72 0.96 1.67
CA GLY A 32 -0.67 1.90 1.28
C GLY A 32 -0.90 3.34 1.76
N GLU A 33 -2.08 3.65 2.30
CA GLU A 33 -2.36 4.91 3.00
C GLU A 33 -1.42 5.13 4.18
N ASP A 34 -1.09 4.05 4.90
CA ASP A 34 -0.18 4.04 6.03
C ASP A 34 1.27 4.26 5.60
N VAL A 35 1.70 3.61 4.52
CA VAL A 35 3.03 3.77 3.94
C VAL A 35 3.22 5.19 3.42
N GLU A 36 2.25 5.72 2.68
CA GLU A 36 2.28 7.09 2.19
C GLU A 36 2.38 8.09 3.36
N TRP A 37 1.59 7.89 4.40
CA TRP A 37 1.56 8.76 5.57
C TRP A 37 2.89 8.73 6.35
N GLN A 38 3.49 7.54 6.48
CA GLN A 38 4.82 7.37 7.07
C GLN A 38 5.93 8.03 6.22
N LEU A 39 5.85 7.95 4.90
CA LEU A 39 6.79 8.65 4.00
C LEU A 39 6.65 10.17 4.13
N ARG A 40 5.42 10.68 4.23
CA ARG A 40 5.16 12.10 4.48
C ARG A 40 5.70 12.54 5.84
N ALA A 41 5.53 11.73 6.89
CA ALA A 41 6.12 11.99 8.21
C ALA A 41 7.65 12.12 8.14
N ARG A 42 8.31 11.24 7.38
CA ARG A 42 9.77 11.32 7.16
C ARG A 42 10.19 12.58 6.43
N GLN A 43 9.47 12.98 5.39
CA GLN A 43 9.72 14.25 4.69
C GLN A 43 9.51 15.46 5.61
N GLY A 44 8.57 15.36 6.56
CA GLY A 44 8.35 16.35 7.63
C GLY A 44 9.40 16.33 8.75
N GLY A 45 10.51 15.60 8.60
CA GLY A 45 11.61 15.55 9.57
C GLY A 45 11.42 14.58 10.73
N TYR A 46 10.39 13.74 10.72
CA TYR A 46 10.16 12.76 11.79
C TYR A 46 10.89 11.46 11.52
N ARG A 47 11.41 10.87 12.60
CA ARG A 47 11.97 9.52 12.58
C ARG A 47 10.85 8.49 12.78
N LEU A 48 10.82 7.49 11.91
CA LEU A 48 10.00 6.28 12.10
C LEU A 48 10.77 5.30 12.98
N VAL A 49 10.11 4.75 14.00
CA VAL A 49 10.72 3.83 14.96
C VAL A 49 9.78 2.65 15.16
N TYR A 50 10.35 1.45 15.22
CA TYR A 50 9.66 0.22 15.57
C TYR A 50 9.97 -0.16 17.02
N CYS A 51 8.95 -0.53 17.80
CA CYS A 51 9.10 -0.95 19.19
C CYS A 51 8.80 -2.46 19.33
N PRO A 52 9.81 -3.34 19.34
CA PRO A 52 9.60 -4.80 19.34
C PRO A 52 8.93 -5.32 20.64
N HIS A 53 8.98 -4.53 21.71
CA HIS A 53 8.38 -4.88 23.00
C HIS A 53 6.89 -4.56 23.10
N SER A 54 6.38 -3.65 22.25
CA SER A 54 4.95 -3.36 22.17
C SER A 54 4.29 -4.32 21.20
N LYS A 55 3.49 -5.26 21.71
CA LYS A 55 2.86 -6.31 20.90
C LYS A 55 1.34 -6.18 20.94
N VAL A 56 0.75 -6.02 19.76
CA VAL A 56 -0.70 -6.05 19.56
C VAL A 56 -1.01 -7.16 18.56
N TRP A 57 -2.00 -7.98 18.88
CA TRP A 57 -2.39 -9.11 18.04
C TRP A 57 -3.56 -8.73 17.15
N HIS A 58 -3.45 -9.01 15.86
CA HIS A 58 -4.49 -8.74 14.88
C HIS A 58 -4.85 -10.03 14.11
N LYS A 59 -6.13 -10.14 13.72
CA LYS A 59 -6.63 -11.25 12.90
C LYS A 59 -6.60 -10.84 11.44
N GLU A 60 -5.58 -11.26 10.73
CA GLU A 60 -5.43 -10.94 9.30
C GLU A 60 -6.49 -11.55 8.41
N ASN A 61 -6.68 -10.90 7.25
CA ASN A 61 -7.46 -11.38 6.11
C ASN A 61 -8.91 -11.76 6.42
N ALA A 62 -9.42 -11.43 7.60
CA ALA A 62 -10.76 -11.80 8.05
C ALA A 62 -11.85 -11.13 7.21
N SER A 63 -11.62 -9.88 6.80
CA SER A 63 -12.61 -9.08 6.06
C SER A 63 -12.38 -9.07 4.56
N SER A 64 -11.12 -9.08 4.12
CA SER A 64 -10.74 -8.83 2.71
C SER A 64 -10.34 -10.08 1.94
N GLY A 65 -10.13 -11.20 2.63
CA GLY A 65 -9.63 -12.44 2.07
C GLY A 65 -8.15 -12.38 1.68
N TYR A 66 -7.48 -13.53 1.71
CA TYR A 66 -6.07 -13.62 1.34
C TYR A 66 -5.91 -13.60 -0.20
N LYS A 67 -5.13 -12.64 -0.72
CA LYS A 67 -4.87 -12.48 -2.17
C LYS A 67 -6.16 -12.44 -3.00
N SER A 68 -7.20 -11.82 -2.47
CA SER A 68 -8.44 -11.61 -3.22
C SER A 68 -8.21 -10.59 -4.35
N PRO A 69 -9.04 -10.60 -5.41
CA PRO A 69 -8.98 -9.59 -6.46
C PRO A 69 -9.06 -8.15 -5.91
N PHE A 70 -9.79 -7.94 -4.81
CA PHE A 70 -9.85 -6.65 -4.13
C PHE A 70 -8.47 -6.20 -3.62
N VAL A 71 -7.77 -7.06 -2.88
CA VAL A 71 -6.43 -6.78 -2.35
C VAL A 71 -5.42 -6.57 -3.48
N GLU A 72 -5.50 -7.40 -4.51
CA GLU A 72 -4.61 -7.31 -5.68
C GLU A 72 -4.80 -5.98 -6.44
N TYR A 73 -6.04 -5.53 -6.63
CA TYR A 73 -6.32 -4.25 -7.28
C TYR A 73 -5.79 -3.07 -6.47
N TYR A 74 -6.23 -2.91 -5.22
CA TYR A 74 -5.87 -1.75 -4.40
C TYR A 74 -4.38 -1.74 -4.06
N GLY A 75 -3.80 -2.89 -3.68
CA GLY A 75 -2.36 -2.99 -3.42
C GLY A 75 -1.50 -2.66 -4.65
N THR A 76 -1.91 -3.10 -5.84
CA THR A 76 -1.20 -2.76 -7.08
C THR A 76 -1.31 -1.28 -7.41
N ARG A 77 -2.55 -0.75 -7.48
CA ARG A 77 -2.81 0.67 -7.79
C ARG A 77 -2.06 1.60 -6.84
N ASN A 78 -2.18 1.35 -5.54
CA ASN A 78 -1.63 2.22 -4.50
C ASN A 78 -0.11 2.14 -4.44
N SER A 79 0.50 0.95 -4.65
CA SER A 79 1.96 0.86 -4.74
C SER A 79 2.52 1.69 -5.92
N ILE A 80 1.82 1.73 -7.06
CA ILE A 80 2.20 2.58 -8.20
C ILE A 80 2.04 4.06 -7.83
N TRP A 81 0.97 4.43 -7.13
CA TRP A 81 0.78 5.82 -6.69
C TRP A 81 1.89 6.29 -5.75
N ILE A 82 2.32 5.46 -4.80
CA ILE A 82 3.47 5.75 -3.93
C ILE A 82 4.73 5.92 -4.76
N VAL A 83 4.99 5.04 -5.71
CA VAL A 83 6.17 5.16 -6.59
C VAL A 83 6.10 6.45 -7.41
N ARG A 84 4.95 6.81 -7.98
CA ARG A 84 4.78 8.06 -8.73
C ARG A 84 5.04 9.30 -7.88
N ARG A 85 4.57 9.30 -6.64
CA ARG A 85 4.66 10.44 -5.72
C ARG A 85 6.04 10.63 -5.11
N TYR A 86 6.77 9.55 -4.80
CA TYR A 86 8.04 9.63 -4.06
C TYR A 86 9.27 9.17 -4.85
N TYR A 87 9.10 8.33 -5.87
CA TYR A 87 10.19 7.62 -6.54
C TYR A 87 9.92 7.50 -8.05
N LEU A 88 9.49 8.58 -8.71
CA LEU A 88 8.97 8.56 -10.08
C LEU A 88 9.87 7.83 -11.09
N TRP A 89 11.19 7.96 -10.95
CA TRP A 89 12.18 7.28 -11.78
C TRP A 89 12.15 5.74 -11.67
N ARG A 90 11.55 5.18 -10.62
CA ARG A 90 11.33 3.73 -10.43
C ARG A 90 10.00 3.23 -10.99
N LEU A 91 9.18 4.11 -11.59
CA LEU A 91 7.88 3.73 -12.13
C LEU A 91 7.96 2.56 -13.14
N PRO A 92 8.91 2.52 -14.10
CA PRO A 92 9.01 1.39 -15.03
C PRO A 92 9.26 0.06 -14.31
N VAL A 93 10.07 0.06 -13.25
CA VAL A 93 10.38 -1.12 -12.44
C VAL A 93 9.13 -1.60 -11.70
N ALA A 94 8.36 -0.68 -11.11
CA ALA A 94 7.11 -1.02 -10.42
C ALA A 94 6.07 -1.60 -11.38
N VAL A 95 5.91 -1.01 -12.56
CA VAL A 95 5.00 -1.52 -13.60
C VAL A 95 5.43 -2.91 -14.06
N PHE A 96 6.72 -3.10 -14.37
CA PHE A 96 7.27 -4.39 -14.77
C PHE A 96 7.03 -5.48 -13.72
N PHE A 97 7.29 -5.16 -12.44
CA PHE A 97 7.05 -6.09 -11.33
C PHE A 97 5.58 -6.55 -11.25
N HIS A 98 4.62 -5.62 -11.42
CA HIS A 98 3.21 -5.98 -11.37
C HIS A 98 2.73 -6.70 -12.64
N LEU A 99 3.29 -6.39 -13.82
CA LEU A 99 3.05 -7.17 -15.03
C LEU A 99 3.54 -8.62 -14.87
N PHE A 100 4.74 -8.80 -14.30
CA PHE A 100 5.26 -10.12 -13.95
C PHE A 100 4.33 -10.86 -12.99
N ARG A 101 3.84 -10.19 -11.93
CA ARG A 101 2.84 -10.76 -11.01
C ARG A 101 1.54 -11.17 -11.71
N ALA A 102 1.03 -10.35 -12.62
CA ALA A 102 -0.16 -10.69 -13.41
C ALA A 102 0.09 -11.95 -14.26
N GLY A 103 1.28 -12.05 -14.89
CA GLY A 103 1.71 -13.24 -15.61
C GLY A 103 1.71 -14.50 -14.72
N CYS A 104 2.31 -14.43 -13.53
CA CYS A 104 2.27 -15.56 -12.58
C CYS A 104 0.84 -15.95 -12.17
N ARG A 105 -0.09 -14.98 -12.07
CA ARG A 105 -1.51 -15.28 -11.79
C ARG A 105 -2.17 -16.00 -12.94
N ILE A 106 -1.90 -15.61 -14.18
CA ILE A 106 -2.38 -16.30 -15.38
C ILE A 106 -1.86 -17.74 -15.42
N LEU A 107 -0.57 -17.95 -15.18
CA LEU A 107 0.07 -19.28 -15.16
C LEU A 107 -0.44 -20.21 -14.05
N THR A 108 -1.21 -19.68 -13.09
CA THR A 108 -1.81 -20.46 -11.98
C THR A 108 -3.33 -20.45 -12.04
N ASP A 109 -3.91 -20.15 -13.21
CA ASP A 109 -5.36 -20.08 -13.48
C ASP A 109 -6.13 -19.08 -12.59
N LYS A 110 -5.43 -18.08 -12.05
CA LYS A 110 -6.00 -17.03 -11.19
C LYS A 110 -6.40 -15.81 -12.00
N TRP A 111 -7.30 -16.02 -12.96
CA TRP A 111 -7.70 -15.01 -13.95
C TRP A 111 -8.31 -13.74 -13.33
N GLN A 112 -9.14 -13.88 -12.28
CA GLN A 112 -9.74 -12.73 -11.60
C GLN A 112 -8.69 -11.86 -10.91
N GLN A 113 -7.69 -12.48 -10.27
CA GLN A 113 -6.57 -11.77 -9.65
C GLN A 113 -5.68 -11.13 -10.70
N ALA A 114 -5.40 -11.81 -11.82
CA ALA A 114 -4.64 -11.23 -12.93
C ALA A 114 -5.32 -9.98 -13.48
N ALA A 115 -6.64 -10.05 -13.75
CA ALA A 115 -7.43 -8.91 -14.20
C ALA A 115 -7.42 -7.76 -13.17
N ALA A 116 -7.48 -8.08 -11.87
CA ALA A 116 -7.36 -7.08 -10.81
C ALA A 116 -6.01 -6.37 -10.80
N VAL A 117 -4.91 -7.10 -10.96
CA VAL A 117 -3.56 -6.53 -11.06
C VAL A 117 -3.46 -5.61 -12.28
N LEU A 118 -3.89 -6.07 -13.47
CA LEU A 118 -3.85 -5.26 -14.70
C LEU A 118 -4.69 -3.98 -14.59
N ARG A 119 -5.91 -4.07 -14.05
CA ARG A 119 -6.73 -2.88 -13.76
C ARG A 119 -6.07 -1.95 -12.75
N GLY A 120 -5.39 -2.52 -11.74
CA GLY A 120 -4.62 -1.77 -10.76
C GLY A 120 -3.45 -1.02 -11.40
N ILE A 121 -2.74 -1.65 -12.34
CA ILE A 121 -1.67 -1.00 -13.12
C ILE A 121 -2.22 0.17 -13.93
N PHE A 122 -3.27 -0.09 -14.71
CA PHE A 122 -3.89 0.94 -15.55
C PHE A 122 -4.34 2.14 -14.72
N SER A 123 -5.16 1.91 -13.68
CA SER A 123 -5.63 2.97 -12.77
C SER A 123 -4.47 3.65 -12.03
N GLY A 124 -3.42 2.90 -11.68
CA GLY A 124 -2.21 3.40 -11.05
C GLY A 124 -1.47 4.44 -11.90
N VAL A 125 -1.36 4.16 -13.21
CA VAL A 125 -0.61 4.99 -14.16
C VAL A 125 -1.44 6.15 -14.71
N THR A 126 -2.73 5.96 -14.95
CA THR A 126 -3.58 6.97 -15.60
C THR A 126 -4.23 7.97 -14.66
N ALA A 127 -4.26 7.71 -13.34
CA ALA A 127 -4.83 8.64 -12.39
C ALA A 127 -4.03 9.97 -12.35
N ASN A 128 -4.72 11.09 -12.56
CA ASN A 128 -4.13 12.44 -12.47
C ASN A 128 -4.08 12.97 -11.03
N SER A 129 -4.88 12.41 -10.12
CA SER A 129 -5.05 12.85 -8.73
C SER A 129 -3.89 12.54 -7.78
N VAL A 130 -2.78 12.02 -8.29
CA VAL A 130 -1.65 11.49 -7.50
C VAL A 130 -0.44 12.43 -7.50
N LEU A 131 -0.41 13.36 -8.47
CA LEU A 131 0.52 14.48 -8.55
C LEU A 131 -0.01 15.64 -7.69
#